data_AF-A0A959MA44-F1
#
_entry.id   AF-A0A959MA44-F1
#
_cell.length_a   1.000
_cell.length_b   1.000
_cell.length_c   1.000
_cell.angle_alpha   90.00
_cell.angle_beta   90.00
_cell.angle_gamma   90.00
#
_symmetry.space_group_name_H-M   'P 1'
#
loop_
_entity.id
_entity.type
_entity.pdbx_description
1 polymer ?
#
loop_
_entity_poly.entity_id
_entity_poly.type
_entity_poly.pdbx_seq_one_letter_code
_entity_poly.pdbx_strand_id
1 'polypeptide(L)'
;QPPAQLSEWGNRREVLTLIVSSPGIIIDQFKIKAEIKTVDGTVIANTDLAKAPSFSSNPTGTTLLFANDVIPLEFMMFTGKYKTALQRTGKLPADNYTLCLQPVRPVDYTALGEVQCKSFYLASTQLPILMKPYNEEILNQKTAQTAITFRWTPVIPRQPSPVTYRLQVFEVLQTQSPMQALRSNQPLLDKEIIGATQYIWQPQLSFINSDSAKLKFIWVIQSLDKAGNPIAQTDGNGEGRSEPIIFYVGKAKSN
;
A
#
# COMPACT_ATOMS: atom_id res chain seq x y z
N GLN A 1 -9.61 -1.97 -10.24
CA GLN A 1 -8.87 -2.94 -9.41
C GLN A 1 -9.16 -2.59 -7.95
N PRO A 2 -9.55 -3.57 -7.11
CA PRO A 2 -9.79 -3.31 -5.70
C PRO A 2 -8.48 -2.87 -5.00
N PRO A 3 -8.55 -1.98 -3.99
CA PRO A 3 -7.39 -1.71 -3.13
C PRO A 3 -7.02 -2.96 -2.31
N ALA A 4 -5.78 -3.06 -1.82
CA ALA A 4 -5.40 -4.22 -0.98
C ALA A 4 -6.10 -4.21 0.39
N GLN A 5 -6.39 -3.03 0.93
CA GLN A 5 -7.08 -2.85 2.21
C GLN A 5 -8.58 -3.12 2.05
N LEU A 6 -9.10 -4.17 2.69
CA LEU A 6 -10.51 -4.56 2.58
C LEU A 6 -11.47 -3.48 3.09
N SER A 7 -11.11 -2.76 4.15
CA SER A 7 -11.94 -1.67 4.68
C SER A 7 -12.11 -0.49 3.71
N GLU A 8 -11.26 -0.35 2.69
CA GLU A 8 -11.44 0.68 1.65
C GLU A 8 -12.45 0.28 0.57
N TRP A 9 -12.79 -1.00 0.44
CA TRP A 9 -13.65 -1.50 -0.64
C TRP A 9 -15.03 -0.87 -0.55
N GLY A 10 -15.52 -0.72 0.67
CA GLY A 10 -16.76 -0.05 1.00
C GLY A 10 -16.90 1.39 0.50
N ASN A 11 -15.79 2.12 0.48
CA ASN A 11 -15.78 3.54 0.15
C ASN A 11 -15.71 3.79 -1.37
N ARG A 12 -15.75 2.73 -2.18
CA ARG A 12 -15.52 2.78 -3.62
C ARG A 12 -16.58 1.96 -4.36
N ARG A 13 -17.55 2.64 -4.97
CA ARG A 13 -18.65 2.00 -5.70
C ARG A 13 -18.16 1.17 -6.90
N GLU A 14 -16.99 1.49 -7.44
CA GLU A 14 -16.36 0.80 -8.56
C GLU A 14 -15.67 -0.53 -8.18
N VAL A 15 -15.53 -0.82 -6.88
CA VAL A 15 -14.88 -2.07 -6.43
C VAL A 15 -15.79 -3.27 -6.63
N LEU A 16 -17.07 -3.13 -6.30
CA LEU A 16 -18.07 -4.18 -6.45
C LEU A 16 -19.43 -3.55 -6.71
N THR A 17 -20.06 -4.00 -7.78
CA THR A 17 -21.48 -3.79 -8.05
C THR A 17 -22.12 -5.14 -8.29
N LEU A 18 -23.04 -5.53 -7.43
CA LEU A 18 -23.85 -6.74 -7.54
C LEU A 18 -25.27 -6.33 -7.90
N ILE A 19 -25.80 -6.91 -8.97
CA ILE A 19 -27.17 -6.74 -9.40
C ILE A 19 -27.90 -8.06 -9.13
N VAL A 20 -28.88 -8.02 -8.23
CA VAL A 20 -29.73 -9.16 -7.92
C VAL A 20 -31.07 -8.96 -8.60
N SER A 21 -31.49 -9.91 -9.43
CA SER A 21 -32.80 -9.93 -10.09
C SER A 21 -33.49 -11.26 -9.83
N SER A 22 -34.78 -11.21 -9.49
CA SER A 22 -35.61 -12.39 -9.25
C SER A 22 -36.97 -12.24 -9.96
N PRO A 23 -36.98 -12.19 -11.30
CA PRO A 23 -38.21 -11.95 -12.06
C PRO A 23 -39.21 -13.09 -11.81
N GLY A 24 -40.40 -12.74 -11.35
CA GLY A 24 -41.50 -13.70 -11.14
C GLY A 24 -41.39 -14.58 -9.89
N ILE A 25 -40.35 -14.41 -9.05
CA ILE A 25 -40.22 -15.12 -7.78
C ILE A 25 -40.37 -14.11 -6.63
N ILE A 26 -41.35 -14.33 -5.77
CA ILE A 26 -41.51 -13.56 -4.53
C ILE A 26 -40.54 -14.14 -3.51
N ILE A 27 -39.39 -13.51 -3.34
CA ILE A 27 -38.45 -13.79 -2.27
C ILE A 27 -38.59 -12.66 -1.26
N ASP A 28 -39.12 -12.91 -0.07
CA ASP A 28 -39.28 -11.82 0.91
C ASP A 28 -37.93 -11.20 1.27
N GLN A 29 -36.95 -12.05 1.59
CA GLN A 29 -35.61 -11.64 1.98
C GLN A 29 -34.54 -12.63 1.51
N PHE A 30 -33.33 -12.13 1.28
CA PHE A 30 -32.14 -12.92 0.98
C PHE A 30 -30.91 -12.35 1.70
N LYS A 31 -29.87 -13.19 1.87
CA LYS A 31 -28.52 -12.77 2.24
C LYS A 31 -27.57 -13.03 1.09
N ILE A 32 -26.41 -12.37 1.08
CA ILE A 32 -25.35 -12.70 0.13
C ILE A 32 -24.24 -13.48 0.84
N LYS A 33 -23.98 -14.68 0.36
CA LYS A 33 -22.79 -15.46 0.70
C LYS A 33 -21.65 -15.02 -0.22
N ALA A 34 -20.57 -14.50 0.36
CA ALA A 34 -19.34 -14.17 -0.37
C ALA A 34 -18.19 -15.10 0.05
N GLU A 35 -17.34 -15.47 -0.91
CA GLU A 35 -16.10 -16.21 -0.71
C GLU A 35 -14.97 -15.55 -1.51
N ILE A 36 -13.84 -15.29 -0.86
CA ILE A 36 -12.59 -14.89 -1.52
C ILE A 36 -11.69 -16.13 -1.57
N LYS A 37 -11.27 -16.49 -2.78
CA LYS A 37 -10.46 -17.68 -3.05
C LYS A 37 -9.15 -17.30 -3.74
N THR A 38 -8.09 -18.05 -3.48
CA THR A 38 -6.89 -18.05 -4.32
C THR A 38 -7.16 -18.81 -5.63
N VAL A 39 -6.26 -18.68 -6.62
CA VAL A 39 -6.41 -19.32 -7.94
C VAL A 39 -6.53 -20.86 -7.87
N ASP A 40 -5.92 -21.48 -6.87
CA ASP A 40 -6.03 -22.92 -6.61
C ASP A 40 -7.38 -23.35 -5.99
N GLY A 41 -8.29 -22.40 -5.74
CA GLY A 41 -9.61 -22.63 -5.15
C GLY A 41 -9.65 -22.59 -3.62
N THR A 42 -8.52 -22.36 -2.94
CA THR A 42 -8.50 -22.29 -1.48
C THR A 42 -9.27 -21.06 -0.99
N VAL A 43 -10.28 -21.28 -0.14
CA VAL A 43 -11.06 -20.19 0.48
C VAL A 43 -10.23 -19.55 1.60
N ILE A 44 -10.00 -18.24 1.51
CA ILE A 44 -9.22 -17.47 2.49
C ILE A 44 -10.08 -16.48 3.28
N ALA A 45 -11.27 -16.17 2.78
CA ALA A 45 -12.28 -15.40 3.49
C ALA A 45 -13.68 -15.83 3.06
N ASN A 46 -14.62 -15.88 3.99
CA ASN A 46 -16.04 -16.12 3.71
C ASN A 46 -16.95 -15.31 4.62
N THR A 47 -18.17 -15.06 4.17
CA THR A 47 -19.18 -14.35 4.96
C THR A 47 -19.63 -15.17 6.18
N ASP A 48 -19.65 -14.53 7.34
CA ASP A 48 -20.39 -14.95 8.54
C ASP A 48 -21.89 -14.66 8.32
N LEU A 49 -22.60 -15.63 7.75
CA LEU A 49 -24.02 -15.48 7.41
C LEU A 49 -24.93 -15.26 8.62
N ALA A 50 -24.47 -15.59 9.83
CA ALA A 50 -25.19 -15.28 11.06
C ALA A 50 -25.20 -13.77 11.34
N LYS A 51 -24.14 -13.05 10.96
CA LYS A 51 -24.00 -11.60 11.15
C LYS A 51 -24.36 -10.77 9.94
N ALA A 52 -24.30 -11.35 8.74
CA ALA A 52 -24.58 -10.63 7.50
C ALA A 52 -26.03 -10.09 7.47
N PRO A 53 -26.27 -8.90 6.89
CA PRO A 53 -27.60 -8.32 6.76
C PRO A 53 -28.50 -9.14 5.82
N SER A 54 -29.80 -9.07 6.06
CA SER A 54 -30.83 -9.52 5.12
C SER A 54 -31.28 -8.36 4.24
N PHE A 55 -31.47 -8.60 2.96
CA PHE A 55 -31.96 -7.64 1.98
C PHE A 55 -33.34 -8.06 1.49
N SER A 56 -34.23 -7.09 1.30
CA SER A 56 -35.53 -7.34 0.66
C SER A 56 -35.36 -7.48 -0.85
N SER A 57 -36.05 -8.44 -1.47
CA SER A 57 -36.06 -8.51 -2.93
C SER A 57 -36.93 -7.40 -3.52
N ASN A 58 -36.59 -6.98 -4.74
CA ASN A 58 -37.42 -6.11 -5.55
C ASN A 58 -38.14 -6.95 -6.61
N PRO A 59 -39.40 -7.39 -6.37
CA PRO A 59 -40.09 -8.34 -7.25
C PRO A 59 -40.40 -7.79 -8.65
N THR A 60 -40.37 -6.47 -8.83
CA THR A 60 -40.62 -5.78 -10.12
C THR A 60 -39.36 -5.17 -10.73
N GLY A 61 -38.20 -5.37 -10.11
CA GLY A 61 -36.96 -4.71 -10.53
C GLY A 61 -35.71 -5.46 -10.09
N THR A 62 -34.66 -4.70 -9.82
CA THR A 62 -33.38 -5.24 -9.35
C THR A 62 -33.02 -4.62 -8.01
N THR A 63 -32.30 -5.39 -7.20
CA THR A 63 -31.64 -4.89 -5.99
C THR A 63 -30.17 -4.65 -6.33
N LEU A 64 -29.70 -3.42 -6.13
CA LEU A 64 -28.31 -3.04 -6.37
C LEU A 64 -27.56 -3.05 -5.04
N LEU A 65 -26.46 -3.80 -4.97
CA LEU A 65 -25.61 -3.93 -3.79
C LEU A 65 -24.16 -3.58 -4.14
N PHE A 66 -23.45 -3.02 -3.18
CA PHE A 66 -22.05 -2.62 -3.30
C PHE A 66 -21.16 -3.40 -2.30
N ALA A 67 -19.85 -3.13 -2.34
CA ALA A 67 -18.90 -3.82 -1.47
C ALA A 67 -19.26 -3.73 0.03
N ASN A 68 -19.76 -2.58 0.49
CA ASN A 68 -20.19 -2.37 1.88
C ASN A 68 -21.41 -3.20 2.29
N ASP A 69 -22.22 -3.64 1.33
CA ASP A 69 -23.39 -4.47 1.61
C ASP A 69 -23.02 -5.96 1.65
N VAL A 70 -21.98 -6.35 0.91
CA VAL A 70 -21.71 -7.75 0.58
C VAL A 70 -20.46 -8.32 1.26
N ILE A 71 -19.45 -7.48 1.51
CA ILE A 71 -18.13 -7.87 2.05
C ILE A 71 -17.47 -6.85 3.02
N PRO A 72 -18.20 -6.12 3.90
CA PRO A 72 -17.60 -5.38 5.00
C PRO A 72 -16.87 -6.31 5.97
N LEU A 73 -15.80 -5.78 6.55
CA LEU A 73 -14.85 -6.52 7.38
C LEU A 73 -15.50 -7.19 8.60
N GLU A 74 -16.54 -6.58 9.16
CA GLU A 74 -17.20 -6.99 10.41
C GLU A 74 -17.90 -8.35 10.35
N PHE A 75 -18.33 -8.78 9.16
CA PHE A 75 -18.96 -10.08 8.97
C PHE A 75 -18.15 -11.01 8.05
N MET A 76 -16.86 -10.73 7.83
CA MET A 76 -15.97 -11.64 7.12
C MET A 76 -15.19 -12.51 8.12
N MET A 77 -15.22 -13.82 7.89
CA MET A 77 -14.36 -14.78 8.58
C MET A 77 -13.15 -15.08 7.71
N PHE A 78 -11.96 -14.95 8.29
CA PHE A 78 -10.69 -15.22 7.62
C PHE A 78 -10.14 -16.59 8.01
N THR A 79 -9.66 -17.33 7.02
CA THR A 79 -9.21 -18.72 7.17
C THR A 79 -7.89 -18.96 6.42
N GLY A 80 -7.29 -20.13 6.67
CA GLY A 80 -6.09 -20.58 5.96
C GLY A 80 -4.83 -19.76 6.26
N LYS A 81 -3.87 -19.82 5.34
CA LYS A 81 -2.51 -19.29 5.49
C LYS A 81 -2.43 -17.77 5.72
N TYR A 82 -3.45 -17.01 5.30
CA TYR A 82 -3.45 -15.56 5.40
C TYR A 82 -4.23 -15.01 6.60
N LYS A 83 -4.86 -15.88 7.42
CA LYS A 83 -5.71 -15.47 8.54
C LYS A 83 -5.05 -14.45 9.46
N THR A 84 -3.87 -14.76 10.00
CA THR A 84 -3.18 -13.87 10.95
C THR A 84 -2.79 -12.54 10.33
N ALA A 85 -2.31 -12.55 9.08
CA ALA A 85 -1.93 -11.33 8.36
C ALA A 85 -3.15 -10.44 8.07
N LEU A 86 -4.26 -11.04 7.61
CA LEU A 86 -5.53 -10.35 7.33
C LEU A 86 -6.16 -9.80 8.59
N GLN A 87 -6.16 -10.56 9.69
CA GLN A 87 -6.70 -10.10 10.98
C GLN A 87 -5.91 -8.94 11.57
N ARG A 88 -4.57 -8.94 11.39
CA ARG A 88 -3.70 -7.88 11.91
C ARG A 88 -3.70 -6.62 11.06
N THR A 89 -3.76 -6.76 9.74
CA THR A 89 -3.53 -5.63 8.80
C THR A 89 -4.79 -5.21 8.05
N GLY A 90 -5.79 -6.08 7.92
CA GLY A 90 -6.93 -5.87 7.02
C GLY A 90 -6.58 -5.87 5.53
N LYS A 91 -5.34 -6.24 5.17
CA LYS A 91 -4.83 -6.21 3.78
C LYS A 91 -4.76 -7.60 3.19
N LEU A 92 -5.36 -7.77 2.02
CA LEU A 92 -5.10 -8.92 1.18
C LEU A 92 -3.66 -8.86 0.63
N PRO A 93 -2.88 -9.95 0.74
CA PRO A 93 -1.57 -10.04 0.12
C PRO A 93 -1.63 -9.85 -1.39
N ALA A 94 -0.49 -9.53 -2.00
CA ALA A 94 -0.37 -9.50 -3.45
C ALA A 94 -0.51 -10.92 -4.00
N ASP A 95 -1.59 -11.16 -4.75
CA ASP A 95 -1.88 -12.45 -5.38
C ASP A 95 -3.02 -12.28 -6.39
N ASN A 96 -3.34 -13.36 -7.10
CA ASN A 96 -4.54 -13.53 -7.89
C ASN A 96 -5.64 -14.16 -7.04
N TYR A 97 -6.81 -13.54 -7.06
CA TYR A 97 -7.97 -13.97 -6.29
C TYR A 97 -9.20 -14.11 -7.16
N THR A 98 -10.17 -14.86 -6.66
CA THR A 98 -11.52 -14.94 -7.20
C THR A 98 -12.51 -14.61 -6.10
N LEU A 99 -13.35 -13.60 -6.34
CA LEU A 99 -14.50 -13.30 -5.49
C LEU A 99 -15.74 -14.00 -6.05
N CYS A 100 -16.35 -14.86 -5.25
CA CYS A 100 -17.56 -15.58 -5.59
C CYS A 100 -18.71 -15.12 -4.69
N LEU A 101 -19.87 -14.84 -5.28
CA LEU A 101 -21.07 -14.34 -4.61
C LEU A 101 -22.26 -15.25 -4.92
N GLN A 102 -23.11 -15.50 -3.93
CA GLN A 102 -24.33 -16.28 -4.12
C GLN A 102 -25.46 -15.76 -3.20
N PRO A 103 -26.67 -15.52 -3.72
CA PRO A 103 -27.82 -15.24 -2.88
C PRO A 103 -28.28 -16.52 -2.15
N VAL A 104 -28.59 -16.40 -0.86
CA VAL A 104 -29.04 -17.50 0.00
C VAL A 104 -30.22 -17.08 0.87
N ARG A 105 -31.03 -18.05 1.31
CA ARG A 105 -32.12 -17.80 2.26
C ARG A 105 -31.58 -17.38 3.63
N PRO A 106 -32.22 -16.43 4.35
CA PRO A 106 -31.76 -16.02 5.68
C PRO A 106 -31.86 -17.10 6.76
N VAL A 107 -32.80 -18.05 6.62
CA VAL A 107 -33.15 -19.02 7.66
C VAL A 107 -32.21 -20.22 7.68
N ASP A 108 -31.94 -20.80 6.52
CA ASP A 108 -31.20 -22.07 6.36
C ASP A 108 -30.02 -21.96 5.40
N TYR A 109 -29.74 -20.76 4.88
CA TYR A 109 -28.63 -20.45 3.98
C TYR A 109 -28.60 -21.29 2.70
N THR A 110 -29.72 -21.91 2.31
CA THR A 110 -29.78 -22.63 1.04
C THR A 110 -29.69 -21.64 -0.12
N ALA A 111 -29.03 -22.07 -1.20
CA ALA A 111 -28.88 -21.28 -2.40
C ALA A 111 -30.23 -20.85 -3.00
N LEU A 112 -30.34 -19.57 -3.35
CA LEU A 112 -31.46 -18.98 -4.09
C LEU A 112 -31.09 -18.69 -5.56
N GLY A 113 -29.84 -18.92 -5.95
CA GLY A 113 -29.35 -18.67 -7.29
C GLY A 113 -27.95 -19.25 -7.50
N GLU A 114 -27.42 -19.06 -8.69
CA GLU A 114 -26.09 -19.53 -9.06
C GLU A 114 -24.98 -18.72 -8.38
N VAL A 115 -23.83 -19.38 -8.21
CA VAL A 115 -22.61 -18.71 -7.75
C VAL A 115 -22.02 -17.90 -8.91
N GLN A 116 -21.83 -16.61 -8.70
CA GLN A 116 -21.18 -15.73 -9.67
C GLN A 116 -19.77 -15.39 -9.19
N CYS A 117 -18.75 -15.72 -9.99
CA CYS A 117 -17.35 -15.53 -9.64
C CYS A 117 -16.67 -14.53 -10.59
N LYS A 118 -15.88 -13.61 -10.02
CA LYS A 118 -15.01 -12.71 -10.78
C LYS A 118 -13.60 -12.75 -10.23
N SER A 119 -12.63 -12.97 -11.13
CA SER A 119 -11.22 -12.92 -10.79
C SER A 119 -10.70 -11.50 -10.77
N PHE A 120 -9.79 -11.22 -9.84
CA PHE A 120 -9.07 -9.97 -9.74
C PHE A 120 -7.64 -10.23 -9.27
N TYR A 121 -6.75 -9.32 -9.65
CA TYR A 121 -5.35 -9.37 -9.24
C TYR A 121 -5.07 -8.25 -8.23
N LEU A 122 -4.27 -8.52 -7.21
CA LEU A 122 -3.68 -7.52 -6.33
C LEU A 122 -2.17 -7.49 -6.57
N ALA A 123 -1.68 -6.36 -7.06
CA ALA A 123 -0.26 -6.18 -7.32
C ALA A 123 0.53 -6.00 -6.02
N SER A 124 1.76 -6.51 -5.98
CA SER A 124 2.69 -6.16 -4.92
C SER A 124 3.02 -4.68 -5.00
N THR A 125 3.09 -4.04 -3.83
CA THR A 125 3.51 -2.65 -3.74
C THR A 125 5.03 -2.62 -3.84
N GLN A 126 5.55 -1.96 -4.87
CA GLN A 126 6.95 -1.62 -5.00
C GLN A 126 7.17 -0.21 -4.44
N LEU A 127 8.09 -0.11 -3.49
CA LEU A 127 8.51 1.17 -2.89
C LEU A 127 9.43 1.95 -3.85
N PRO A 128 9.62 3.27 -3.60
CA PRO A 128 10.53 4.08 -4.39
C PRO A 128 11.94 3.51 -4.49
N ILE A 129 12.48 3.51 -5.70
CA ILE A 129 13.89 3.29 -5.97
C ILE A 129 14.56 4.66 -6.02
N LEU A 130 15.65 4.79 -5.27
CA LEU A 130 16.42 6.03 -5.17
C LEU A 130 17.31 6.18 -6.42
N MET A 131 17.13 7.28 -7.16
CA MET A 131 17.77 7.50 -8.46
C MET A 131 18.90 8.52 -8.42
N LYS A 132 18.75 9.62 -7.68
CA LYS A 132 19.77 10.65 -7.52
C LYS A 132 19.77 11.20 -6.10
N PRO A 133 20.94 11.44 -5.48
CA PRO A 133 22.27 10.96 -5.90
C PRO A 133 22.31 9.44 -6.07
N TYR A 134 23.14 8.91 -6.98
CA TYR A 134 23.33 7.47 -7.14
C TYR A 134 24.01 6.88 -5.90
N ASN A 135 23.87 5.57 -5.70
CA ASN A 135 24.59 4.89 -4.64
C ASN A 135 26.10 5.09 -4.84
N GLU A 136 26.77 5.54 -3.78
CA GLU A 136 28.19 5.89 -3.71
C GLU A 136 28.62 7.06 -4.61
N GLU A 137 27.68 7.85 -5.15
CA GLU A 137 28.02 9.03 -5.95
C GLU A 137 28.84 10.03 -5.12
N ILE A 138 29.93 10.56 -5.70
CA ILE A 138 30.73 11.63 -5.11
C ILE A 138 30.29 12.94 -5.73
N LEU A 139 29.57 13.75 -4.97
CA LEU A 139 29.15 15.08 -5.36
C LEU A 139 30.30 16.08 -5.16
N ASN A 140 30.48 16.96 -6.14
CA ASN A 140 31.43 18.06 -6.02
C ASN A 140 31.01 18.98 -4.86
N GLN A 141 31.96 19.29 -3.98
CA GLN A 141 31.73 20.14 -2.82
C GLN A 141 31.08 21.50 -3.14
N LYS A 142 31.55 22.23 -4.16
CA LYS A 142 31.00 23.56 -4.50
C LYS A 142 29.54 23.46 -4.96
N THR A 143 29.22 22.42 -5.72
CA THR A 143 27.84 22.16 -6.17
C THR A 143 26.97 21.71 -5.02
N ALA A 144 27.45 20.77 -4.19
CA ALA A 144 26.70 20.25 -3.06
C ALA A 144 26.41 21.31 -1.97
N GLN A 145 27.26 22.34 -1.86
CA GLN A 145 27.02 23.49 -0.99
C GLN A 145 25.86 24.39 -1.45
N THR A 146 25.56 24.42 -2.74
CA THR A 146 24.49 25.27 -3.28
C THR A 146 23.19 24.50 -3.48
N ALA A 147 23.26 23.29 -4.06
CA ALA A 147 22.10 22.47 -4.32
C ALA A 147 22.46 20.98 -4.46
N ILE A 148 21.69 20.12 -3.81
CA ILE A 148 21.68 18.68 -4.02
C ILE A 148 20.29 18.28 -4.50
N THR A 149 20.22 17.69 -5.69
CA THR A 149 18.96 17.22 -6.27
C THR A 149 18.73 15.75 -5.92
N PHE A 150 17.64 15.49 -5.21
CA PHE A 150 17.14 14.15 -4.93
C PHE A 150 16.07 13.76 -5.94
N ARG A 151 16.15 12.54 -6.48
CA ARG A 151 15.14 11.96 -7.37
C ARG A 151 14.90 10.50 -7.04
N TRP A 152 13.65 10.06 -7.14
CA TRP A 152 13.23 8.68 -6.90
C TRP A 152 12.13 8.26 -7.87
N THR A 153 11.83 6.96 -7.94
CA THR A 153 10.65 6.45 -8.65
C THR A 153 9.39 6.59 -7.80
N PRO A 154 8.20 6.72 -8.39
CA PRO A 154 6.96 6.67 -7.60
C PRO A 154 6.74 5.28 -6.99
N VAL A 155 5.84 5.20 -6.01
CA VAL A 155 5.26 3.92 -5.57
C VAL A 155 4.49 3.30 -6.74
N ILE A 156 4.68 1.98 -6.93
CA ILE A 156 3.97 1.19 -7.94
C ILE A 156 3.16 0.10 -7.22
N PRO A 157 1.88 -0.15 -7.57
CA PRO A 157 1.09 0.58 -8.56
C PRO A 157 0.77 2.02 -8.12
N ARG A 158 0.34 2.84 -9.08
CA ARG A 158 -0.09 4.22 -8.81
C ARG A 158 -1.21 4.22 -7.78
N GLN A 159 -1.01 4.98 -6.71
CA GLN A 159 -1.98 5.06 -5.62
C GLN A 159 -3.19 5.94 -6.03
N PRO A 160 -4.39 5.66 -5.51
CA PRO A 160 -5.61 6.42 -5.82
C PRO A 160 -5.56 7.87 -5.35
N SER A 161 -4.82 8.13 -4.26
CA SER A 161 -4.53 9.47 -3.74
C SER A 161 -3.06 9.81 -3.93
N PRO A 162 -2.68 11.11 -3.99
CA PRO A 162 -1.28 11.51 -3.98
C PRO A 162 -0.53 10.90 -2.79
N VAL A 163 0.63 10.33 -3.06
CA VAL A 163 1.53 9.78 -2.02
C VAL A 163 2.33 10.92 -1.41
N THR A 164 2.48 10.91 -0.08
CA THR A 164 3.44 11.77 0.62
C THR A 164 4.77 11.04 0.75
N TYR A 165 5.84 11.62 0.21
CA TYR A 165 7.19 11.12 0.33
C TYR A 165 7.95 11.91 1.39
N ARG A 166 8.35 11.26 2.48
CA ARG A 166 9.21 11.84 3.51
C ARG A 166 10.67 11.50 3.19
N LEU A 167 11.39 12.49 2.67
CA LEU A 167 12.81 12.44 2.38
C LEU A 167 13.61 12.71 3.65
N GLN A 168 14.47 11.77 4.01
CA GLN A 168 15.38 11.91 5.15
C GLN A 168 16.83 11.74 4.72
N VAL A 169 17.70 12.64 5.16
CA VAL A 169 19.16 12.60 4.89
C VAL A 169 19.91 12.71 6.21
N PHE A 170 20.88 11.84 6.42
CA PHE A 170 21.70 11.78 7.63
C PHE A 170 23.17 11.82 7.27
N GLU A 171 23.96 12.48 8.13
CA GLU A 171 25.41 12.36 8.09
C GLU A 171 25.84 11.02 8.70
N VAL A 172 26.83 10.37 8.09
CA VAL A 172 27.48 9.16 8.59
C VAL A 172 28.84 9.56 9.17
N LEU A 173 28.94 9.55 10.50
CA LEU A 173 30.18 9.88 11.21
C LEU A 173 31.25 8.80 10.99
N GLN A 174 32.53 9.15 11.14
CA GLN A 174 33.66 8.27 10.78
C GLN A 174 33.65 6.89 11.44
N THR A 175 33.12 6.78 12.66
CA THR A 175 33.06 5.54 13.44
C THR A 175 31.74 4.78 13.27
N GLN A 176 30.81 5.29 12.45
CA GLN A 176 29.49 4.72 12.27
C GLN A 176 29.34 4.01 10.92
N SER A 177 28.62 2.89 10.91
CA SER A 177 28.03 2.35 9.69
C SER A 177 26.85 3.22 9.22
N PRO A 178 26.51 3.21 7.92
CA PRO A 178 25.35 3.96 7.41
C PRO A 178 24.05 3.61 8.15
N MET A 179 23.83 2.33 8.43
CA MET A 179 22.62 1.89 9.15
C MET A 179 22.60 2.33 10.61
N GLN A 180 23.75 2.46 11.28
CA GLN A 180 23.81 3.05 12.62
C GLN A 180 23.43 4.54 12.58
N ALA A 181 23.93 5.28 11.60
CA ALA A 181 23.59 6.68 11.40
C ALA A 181 22.09 6.86 11.15
N LEU A 182 21.49 6.09 10.23
CA LEU A 182 20.06 6.12 9.93
C LEU A 182 19.17 5.83 11.16
N ARG A 183 19.62 4.97 12.07
CA ARG A 183 18.85 4.57 13.26
C ARG A 183 19.03 5.49 14.47
N SER A 184 20.18 6.18 14.56
CA SER A 184 20.59 6.83 15.81
C SER A 184 20.83 8.33 15.68
N ASN A 185 21.10 8.84 14.46
CA ASN A 185 21.40 10.24 14.25
C ASN A 185 20.11 11.04 14.02
N GLN A 186 20.17 12.34 14.33
CA GLN A 186 19.15 13.28 13.87
C GLN A 186 19.31 13.55 12.37
N PRO A 187 18.23 13.62 11.58
CA PRO A 187 18.32 13.92 10.16
C PRO A 187 18.78 15.36 9.93
N LEU A 188 19.70 15.56 8.99
CA LEU A 188 20.06 16.87 8.46
C LEU A 188 18.96 17.46 7.57
N LEU A 189 18.21 16.59 6.91
CA LEU A 189 17.02 16.92 6.15
C LEU A 189 15.92 15.95 6.54
N ASP A 190 14.76 16.49 6.89
CA ASP A 190 13.52 15.73 7.04
C ASP A 190 12.40 16.54 6.38
N LYS A 191 11.98 16.11 5.19
CA LYS A 191 11.04 16.87 4.37
C LYS A 191 9.96 15.99 3.79
N GLU A 192 8.71 16.40 3.94
CA GLU A 192 7.57 15.80 3.25
C GLU A 192 7.30 16.49 1.91
N ILE A 193 7.11 15.68 0.88
CA ILE A 193 6.86 16.09 -0.51
C ILE A 193 5.63 15.31 -1.01
N ILE A 194 4.57 16.03 -1.37
CA ILE A 194 3.31 15.41 -1.80
C ILE A 194 3.29 15.29 -3.32
N GLY A 195 3.10 14.07 -3.84
CA GLY A 195 2.82 13.81 -5.26
C GLY A 195 3.98 14.07 -6.23
N ALA A 196 5.13 14.53 -5.76
CA ALA A 196 6.33 14.75 -6.57
C ALA A 196 7.44 13.78 -6.19
N THR A 197 8.26 13.41 -7.17
CA THR A 197 9.34 12.43 -7.01
C THR A 197 10.75 13.03 -7.12
N GLN A 198 10.84 14.33 -6.84
CA GLN A 198 12.09 15.06 -6.79
C GLN A 198 12.06 16.17 -5.74
N TYR A 199 13.22 16.49 -5.19
CA TYR A 199 13.40 17.60 -4.28
C TYR A 199 14.81 18.19 -4.43
N ILE A 200 14.92 19.52 -4.43
CA ILE A 200 16.21 20.21 -4.45
C ILE A 200 16.47 20.71 -3.03
N TRP A 201 17.48 20.16 -2.38
CA TRP A 201 17.94 20.59 -1.07
C TRP A 201 19.04 21.64 -1.22
N GLN A 202 18.92 22.75 -0.50
CA GLN A 202 19.97 23.78 -0.39
C GLN A 202 20.57 23.68 1.01
N PRO A 203 21.61 22.86 1.20
CA PRO A 203 22.05 22.52 2.54
C PRO A 203 22.98 23.61 3.08
N GLN A 204 22.79 24.00 4.35
CA GLN A 204 23.70 24.94 5.02
C GLN A 204 24.94 24.21 5.56
N LEU A 205 25.74 23.62 4.66
CA LEU A 205 26.93 22.82 5.00
C LEU A 205 28.15 23.72 5.24
N SER A 206 28.04 24.65 6.18
CA SER A 206 29.12 25.59 6.52
C SER A 206 30.38 24.91 7.10
N PHE A 207 30.31 23.62 7.43
CA PHE A 207 31.38 22.82 8.04
C PHE A 207 32.27 22.04 7.05
N ILE A 208 32.05 22.09 5.72
CA ILE A 208 32.88 21.36 4.74
C ILE A 208 34.27 22.01 4.52
N ASN A 209 34.83 22.69 5.51
CA ASN A 209 36.14 23.36 5.36
C ASN A 209 37.33 22.45 5.69
N SER A 210 37.13 21.14 5.90
CA SER A 210 38.25 20.22 6.06
C SER A 210 38.81 19.80 4.71
N ASP A 211 40.04 20.23 4.42
CA ASP A 211 40.77 20.03 3.15
C ASP A 211 41.07 18.56 2.77
N SER A 212 40.53 17.57 3.48
CA SER A 212 41.02 16.17 3.42
C SER A 212 39.95 15.07 3.54
N ALA A 213 38.76 15.32 4.09
CA ALA A 213 37.78 14.27 4.35
C ALA A 213 36.58 14.32 3.40
N LYS A 214 36.32 13.20 2.69
CA LYS A 214 35.04 12.98 2.01
C LYS A 214 33.96 12.83 3.08
N LEU A 215 32.97 13.72 3.10
CA LEU A 215 31.80 13.55 3.95
C LEU A 215 30.90 12.46 3.39
N LYS A 216 30.33 11.65 4.27
CA LYS A 216 29.49 10.51 3.91
C LYS A 216 28.08 10.75 4.41
N PHE A 217 27.11 10.49 3.55
CA PHE A 217 25.69 10.65 3.84
C PHE A 217 24.94 9.37 3.49
N ILE A 218 23.82 9.16 4.17
CA ILE A 218 22.81 8.14 3.86
C ILE A 218 21.47 8.84 3.70
N TRP A 219 20.67 8.40 2.74
CA TRP A 219 19.32 8.93 2.55
C TRP A 219 18.30 7.86 2.21
N VAL A 220 17.05 8.14 2.58
CA VAL A 220 15.90 7.26 2.42
C VAL A 220 14.66 8.06 2.03
N ILE A 221 13.70 7.38 1.43
CA ILE A 221 12.33 7.88 1.21
C ILE A 221 11.36 6.98 1.97
N GLN A 222 10.53 7.55 2.83
CA GLN A 222 9.36 6.88 3.39
C GLN A 222 8.11 7.28 2.60
N SER A 223 7.31 6.31 2.19
CA SER A 223 6.06 6.51 1.45
C SER A 223 4.87 6.42 2.39
N LEU A 224 4.03 7.46 2.41
CA LEU A 224 2.86 7.58 3.28
C LEU A 224 1.58 7.77 2.44
N ASP A 225 0.49 7.16 2.89
CA ASP A 225 -0.84 7.34 2.30
C ASP A 225 -1.47 8.69 2.73
N LYS A 226 -2.70 8.95 2.27
CA LYS A 226 -3.44 10.18 2.58
C LYS A 226 -3.69 10.36 4.10
N ALA A 227 -3.75 9.28 4.86
CA ALA A 227 -3.95 9.30 6.30
C ALA A 227 -2.63 9.37 7.08
N GLY A 228 -1.49 9.46 6.39
CA GLY A 228 -0.17 9.50 7.00
C GLY A 228 0.36 8.12 7.41
N ASN A 229 -0.29 7.04 7.02
CA ASN A 229 0.19 5.69 7.34
C ASN A 229 1.22 5.21 6.31
N PRO A 230 2.21 4.40 6.72
CA PRO A 230 3.15 3.79 5.79
C PRO A 230 2.48 2.96 4.70
N ILE A 231 2.85 3.25 3.45
CA ILE A 231 2.59 2.38 2.32
C ILE A 231 3.69 1.33 2.32
N ALA A 232 3.44 0.16 2.92
CA ALA A 232 4.42 -0.91 3.05
C ALA A 232 4.30 -1.96 1.94
N GLN A 233 5.42 -2.65 1.66
CA GLN A 233 5.38 -3.92 0.94
C GLN A 233 4.69 -4.98 1.81
N THR A 234 4.13 -6.01 1.18
CA THR A 234 3.41 -7.06 1.90
C THR A 234 4.33 -7.95 2.76
N ASP A 235 5.64 -7.88 2.53
CA ASP A 235 6.72 -8.63 3.18
C ASP A 235 7.74 -7.74 3.93
N GLY A 236 7.59 -6.42 3.89
CA GLY A 236 8.51 -5.47 4.52
C GLY A 236 8.26 -5.28 6.02
N ASN A 237 9.19 -4.58 6.69
CA ASN A 237 9.09 -4.20 8.11
C ASN A 237 7.91 -3.27 8.47
N GLY A 238 7.04 -2.96 7.50
CA GLY A 238 5.86 -2.11 7.68
C GLY A 238 6.14 -0.60 7.66
N GLU A 239 7.40 -0.16 7.54
CA GLU A 239 7.75 1.26 7.63
C GLU A 239 7.56 2.02 6.31
N GLY A 240 7.36 1.33 5.18
CA GLY A 240 7.18 1.98 3.87
C GLY A 240 8.41 2.72 3.37
N ARG A 241 9.61 2.34 3.83
CA ARG A 241 10.89 2.94 3.47
C ARG A 241 11.54 2.25 2.28
N SER A 242 12.12 3.05 1.38
CA SER A 242 13.03 2.56 0.35
C SER A 242 14.26 1.89 0.97
N GLU A 243 14.95 1.07 0.18
CA GLU A 243 16.33 0.70 0.51
C GLU A 243 17.18 1.98 0.62
N PRO A 244 18.00 2.12 1.68
CA PRO A 244 18.87 3.27 1.84
C PRO A 244 20.02 3.20 0.85
N ILE A 245 20.41 4.37 0.32
CA ILE A 245 21.66 4.49 -0.43
C ILE A 245 22.54 5.56 0.18
N ILE A 246 23.84 5.44 -0.08
CA ILE A 246 24.85 6.37 0.41
C ILE A 246 25.34 7.28 -0.71
N PHE A 247 25.77 8.48 -0.36
CA PHE A 247 26.51 9.36 -1.26
C PHE A 247 27.59 10.12 -0.48
N TYR A 248 28.52 10.71 -1.20
CA TYR A 248 29.64 11.44 -0.64
C TYR A 248 29.67 12.88 -1.13
N VAL A 249 30.22 13.77 -0.32
CA VAL A 249 30.56 15.14 -0.73
C VAL A 249 32.06 15.34 -0.54
N GLY A 250 32.76 15.77 -1.59
CA GLY A 250 34.20 16.01 -1.54
C GLY A 250 34.77 16.61 -2.82
N LYS A 251 36.10 16.70 -2.91
CA LYS A 251 36.80 17.12 -4.13
C LYS A 251 36.64 16.03 -5.21
N ALA A 252 36.28 16.44 -6.43
CA ALA A 252 36.34 15.55 -7.58
C ALA A 252 37.80 15.11 -7.80
N LYS A 253 38.04 13.83 -8.13
CA LYS A 253 39.38 13.42 -8.58
C LYS A 253 39.66 14.17 -9.89
N SER A 254 40.75 14.92 -9.95
CA SER A 254 41.30 15.33 -11.25
C SER A 254 41.76 14.07 -11.96
N ASN A 255 41.19 13.80 -13.13
CA ASN A 255 41.84 12.92 -14.10
C ASN A 255 43.07 13.63 -14.68
#